data_AF-A0A3D4T9E8-F1
#
_entry.id   AF-A0A3D4T9E8-F1
#
_cell.length_a   1.000
_cell.length_b   1.000
_cell.length_c   1.000
_cell.angle_alpha   90.00
_cell.angle_beta   90.00
_cell.angle_gamma   90.00
#
_symmetry.space_group_name_H-M   'P 1'
#
loop_
_entity.id
_entity.type
_entity.pdbx_description
1 polymer ?
#
loop_
_entity_poly.entity_id
_entity_poly.type
_entity_poly.pdbx_seq_one_letter_code
_entity_poly.pdbx_strand_id
1 'polypeptide(L)'
;PVEDFEKTFARKLSPNEYYFNPQIGFLSLNTQLQPDEVLGVAFQYTFNGRVYQVGEFAQDVGLDSTQGVQKVLFLKLLKATSQRPTLPIWGLMMKNVYTLDLFGGIQREDFKLNVLYEEPSGGLKRYLPETAPTVEGQPLLRILNLDRLNNRNDPQPDGVFDWIEGFTILPQQGRIVFPVLEPFGRDLDRLAYNGQATALKQKYIYYQLYDSIKAIAQTYANVNRFVMQGQAKGTGGSEIFLNTFNIPRGSVTVSAGGQLLREGADYVIDYNLGSVKILNQGILSSGIPVQVSFENNAGFGLQQRGFTGLRLDYLANKKLALGFSTV
;
A
#
# COMPACT_ATOMS: atom_id res chain seq x y z
N PRO A 1 27.70 8.45 -17.38
CA PRO A 1 27.32 8.82 -15.99
C PRO A 1 26.36 10.01 -16.02
N VAL A 2 25.12 9.79 -15.60
CA VAL A 2 24.10 10.85 -15.48
C VAL A 2 24.31 11.52 -14.13
N GLU A 3 24.86 12.72 -14.12
CA GLU A 3 25.06 13.49 -12.89
C GLU A 3 24.10 14.69 -12.80
N ASP A 4 23.88 15.39 -13.92
CA ASP A 4 23.10 16.63 -13.92
C ASP A 4 21.75 16.55 -14.65
N PHE A 5 21.64 15.81 -15.76
CA PHE A 5 20.42 15.75 -16.57
C PHE A 5 20.29 14.44 -17.36
N GLU A 6 19.05 14.08 -17.68
CA GLU A 6 18.70 12.98 -18.59
C GLU A 6 18.25 13.56 -19.94
N LYS A 7 18.73 12.98 -21.05
CA LYS A 7 18.25 13.29 -22.39
C LYS A 7 17.58 12.05 -22.97
N THR A 8 16.28 12.12 -23.16
CA THR A 8 15.50 10.99 -23.67
C THR A 8 14.29 11.45 -24.48
N PHE A 9 13.71 10.52 -25.24
CA PHE A 9 12.38 10.68 -25.80
C PHE A 9 11.36 10.25 -24.75
N ALA A 10 10.33 11.06 -24.53
CA ALA A 10 9.30 10.81 -23.54
C ALA A 10 7.91 10.93 -24.18
N ARG A 11 6.95 10.20 -23.60
CA ARG A 11 5.53 10.41 -23.88
C ARG A 11 4.92 11.22 -22.74
N LYS A 12 3.93 12.07 -23.05
CA LYS A 12 3.13 12.73 -22.03
C LYS A 12 2.20 11.71 -21.38
N LEU A 13 2.22 11.64 -20.06
CA LEU A 13 1.23 10.86 -19.30
C LEU A 13 -0.14 11.53 -19.40
N SER A 14 -1.16 10.74 -19.68
CA SER A 14 -2.55 11.14 -19.65
C SER A 14 -3.03 11.32 -18.20
N PRO A 15 -4.01 12.19 -17.92
CA PRO A 15 -4.50 12.42 -16.55
C PRO A 15 -5.04 11.20 -15.81
N ASN A 16 -5.36 10.11 -16.51
CA ASN A 16 -5.79 8.83 -15.95
C ASN A 16 -4.63 7.89 -15.60
N GLU A 17 -3.38 8.25 -15.90
CA GLU A 17 -2.19 7.44 -15.60
C GLU A 17 -1.52 7.83 -14.28
N TYR A 18 -1.97 8.93 -13.66
CA TYR A 18 -1.44 9.43 -12.40
C TYR A 18 -2.52 10.14 -11.59
N TYR A 19 -2.26 10.26 -10.29
CA TYR A 19 -2.97 11.13 -9.38
C TYR A 19 -2.05 12.28 -8.97
N PHE A 20 -2.59 13.49 -8.92
CA PHE A 20 -1.89 14.68 -8.44
C PHE A 20 -2.71 15.32 -7.33
N ASN A 21 -2.10 15.54 -6.16
CA ASN A 21 -2.70 16.35 -5.11
C ASN A 21 -2.27 17.81 -5.28
N PRO A 22 -3.18 18.73 -5.68
CA PRO A 22 -2.83 20.12 -5.93
C PRO A 22 -2.58 20.95 -4.67
N GLN A 23 -3.03 20.48 -3.49
CA GLN A 23 -2.90 21.23 -2.24
C GLN A 23 -1.52 21.05 -1.62
N ILE A 24 -1.01 19.82 -1.61
CA ILE A 24 0.31 19.50 -1.03
C ILE A 24 1.39 19.18 -2.09
N GLY A 25 1.01 19.13 -3.37
CA GLY A 25 1.96 19.16 -4.48
C GLY A 25 2.71 17.86 -4.74
N PHE A 26 2.07 16.70 -4.57
CA PHE A 26 2.68 15.41 -4.91
C PHE A 26 1.99 14.69 -6.06
N LEU A 27 2.76 13.83 -6.72
CA LEU A 27 2.37 13.00 -7.85
C LEU A 27 2.47 11.52 -7.45
N SER A 28 1.44 10.73 -7.75
CA SER A 28 1.44 9.28 -7.58
C SER A 28 1.07 8.63 -8.90
N LEU A 29 1.94 7.77 -9.44
CA LEU A 29 1.68 7.07 -10.69
C LEU A 29 0.83 5.83 -10.44
N ASN A 30 -0.07 5.52 -11.38
CA ASN A 30 -0.90 4.31 -11.29
C ASN A 30 -0.08 3.05 -11.62
N THR A 31 0.98 3.20 -12.43
CA THR A 31 1.89 2.11 -12.80
C THR A 31 3.30 2.42 -12.28
N GLN A 32 3.96 1.39 -11.76
CA GLN A 32 5.36 1.49 -11.37
C GLN A 32 6.25 1.64 -12.61
N LEU A 33 7.14 2.64 -12.60
CA LEU A 33 8.13 2.84 -13.65
C LEU A 33 9.23 1.77 -13.60
N GLN A 34 9.69 1.35 -14.77
CA GLN A 34 10.82 0.45 -14.92
C GLN A 34 12.14 1.12 -14.52
N PRO A 35 13.19 0.34 -14.20
CA PRO A 35 14.48 0.89 -13.80
C PRO A 35 15.07 1.90 -14.80
N ASP A 36 14.94 1.63 -16.10
CA ASP A 36 15.45 2.41 -17.23
C ASP A 36 14.54 3.57 -17.68
N GLU A 37 13.35 3.73 -17.08
CA GLU A 37 12.46 4.84 -17.41
C GLU A 37 12.82 6.12 -16.65
N VAL A 38 12.54 7.27 -17.27
CA VAL A 38 12.78 8.61 -16.71
C VAL A 38 11.44 9.31 -16.48
N LEU A 39 11.31 10.03 -15.36
CA LEU A 39 10.13 10.85 -15.08
C LEU A 39 10.52 12.32 -14.99
N GLY A 40 9.89 13.15 -15.82
CA GLY A 40 10.00 14.61 -15.78
C GLY A 40 8.63 15.27 -15.67
N VAL A 41 8.58 16.46 -15.07
CA VAL A 41 7.36 17.26 -14.93
C VAL A 41 7.58 18.70 -15.39
N ALA A 42 6.53 19.30 -15.92
CA ALA A 42 6.39 20.74 -16.05
C ALA A 42 5.05 21.15 -15.42
N PHE A 43 5.06 22.19 -14.60
CA PHE A 43 3.88 22.66 -13.89
C PHE A 43 3.96 24.15 -13.60
N GLN A 44 2.79 24.74 -13.37
CA GLN A 44 2.59 26.13 -13.02
C GLN A 44 1.68 26.19 -11.80
N TYR A 45 2.02 27.05 -10.84
CA TYR A 45 1.22 27.25 -9.64
C TYR A 45 1.20 28.73 -9.26
N THR A 46 0.16 29.13 -8.54
CA THR A 46 0.03 30.50 -8.04
C THR A 46 0.22 30.49 -6.53
N PHE A 47 1.11 31.34 -6.04
CA PHE A 47 1.35 31.52 -4.62
C PHE A 47 1.38 33.01 -4.31
N ASN A 48 0.54 33.44 -3.36
CA ASN A 48 0.36 34.85 -2.97
C ASN A 48 0.13 35.79 -4.18
N GLY A 49 -0.71 35.37 -5.13
CA GLY A 49 -1.05 36.14 -6.33
C GLY A 49 0.04 36.18 -7.41
N ARG A 50 1.22 35.56 -7.18
CA ARG A 50 2.28 35.45 -8.17
C ARG A 50 2.27 34.06 -8.81
N VAL A 51 2.40 34.04 -10.13
CA VAL A 51 2.53 32.83 -10.93
C VAL A 51 3.99 32.37 -10.93
N TYR A 52 4.20 31.09 -10.66
CA TYR A 52 5.48 30.40 -10.75
C TYR A 52 5.36 29.25 -11.75
N GLN A 53 6.40 29.04 -12.56
CA GLN A 53 6.47 27.96 -13.53
C GLN A 53 7.77 27.19 -13.35
N VAL A 54 7.68 25.87 -13.48
CA VAL A 54 8.80 24.95 -13.43
C VAL A 54 8.74 24.08 -14.69
N GLY A 55 9.81 24.09 -15.48
CA GLY A 55 9.87 23.44 -16.78
C GLY A 55 9.13 24.21 -17.88
N GLU A 56 9.12 23.63 -19.08
CA GLU A 56 8.52 24.21 -20.28
C GLU A 56 7.26 23.45 -20.69
N PHE A 57 6.22 24.18 -21.11
CA PHE A 57 5.06 23.56 -21.74
C PHE A 57 5.25 23.48 -23.26
N ALA A 58 4.71 22.43 -23.88
CA ALA A 58 4.82 22.22 -25.33
C ALA A 58 4.27 23.40 -26.16
N GLN A 59 3.32 24.15 -25.60
CA GLN A 59 2.71 25.33 -26.22
C GLN A 59 3.59 26.59 -26.13
N ASP A 60 4.60 26.62 -25.25
CA ASP A 60 5.54 27.73 -25.11
C ASP A 60 6.74 27.58 -26.07
N VAL A 61 6.94 26.37 -26.61
CA VAL A 61 8.06 26.04 -27.51
C VAL A 61 7.60 26.18 -28.96
N GLY A 62 7.80 27.37 -29.55
CA GLY A 62 7.50 27.60 -30.96
C GLY A 62 8.37 26.75 -31.91
N LEU A 63 7.80 26.21 -32.99
CA LEU A 63 8.56 25.49 -34.02
C LEU A 63 9.54 26.45 -34.72
N ASP A 64 10.85 26.21 -34.64
CA ASP A 64 11.81 26.89 -35.51
C ASP A 64 12.00 26.05 -36.77
N SER A 65 11.10 26.27 -37.74
CA SER A 65 11.15 25.61 -39.05
C SER A 65 12.31 26.08 -39.93
N THR A 66 13.03 27.14 -39.53
CA THR A 66 14.12 27.74 -40.31
C THR A 66 15.49 27.10 -40.07
N GLN A 67 15.70 26.46 -38.90
CA GLN A 67 16.99 25.83 -38.53
C GLN A 67 16.99 24.31 -38.67
N GLY A 68 15.84 23.65 -38.91
CA GLY A 68 15.76 22.19 -39.01
C GLY A 68 16.09 21.45 -37.70
N VAL A 69 16.23 22.17 -36.58
CA VAL A 69 16.56 21.61 -35.27
C VAL A 69 15.28 21.33 -34.49
N GLN A 70 15.06 20.05 -34.16
CA GLN A 70 14.00 19.66 -33.23
C GLN A 70 14.25 20.31 -31.87
N LYS A 71 13.37 21.22 -31.44
CA LYS A 71 13.48 21.83 -30.11
C LYS A 71 13.26 20.78 -29.02
N VAL A 72 14.15 20.78 -28.05
CA VAL A 72 14.04 19.95 -26.84
C VAL A 72 13.18 20.69 -25.82
N LEU A 73 12.40 19.94 -25.04
CA LEU A 73 11.65 20.48 -23.90
C LEU A 73 12.47 20.30 -22.62
N PHE A 74 12.69 21.40 -21.89
CA PHE A 74 13.33 21.36 -20.58
C PHE A 74 12.28 21.09 -19.50
N LEU A 75 12.43 19.97 -18.78
CA LEU A 75 11.53 19.54 -17.72
C LEU A 75 12.28 19.40 -16.38
N LYS A 76 11.54 19.43 -15.27
CA LYS A 76 12.09 19.09 -13.97
C LYS A 76 12.13 17.57 -13.81
N LEU A 77 13.34 17.03 -13.64
CA LEU A 77 13.57 15.60 -13.40
C LEU A 77 13.10 15.18 -12.00
N LEU A 78 12.29 14.12 -11.92
CA LEU A 78 11.83 13.48 -10.67
C LEU A 78 12.39 12.05 -10.48
N LYS A 79 12.62 11.30 -11.56
CA LYS A 79 13.27 9.98 -11.54
C LYS A 79 14.27 9.89 -12.69
N ALA A 80 15.49 9.48 -12.38
CA ALA A 80 16.52 9.14 -13.36
C ALA A 80 16.60 7.62 -13.60
N THR A 81 17.40 7.22 -14.59
CA THR A 81 17.70 5.80 -14.87
C THR A 81 18.58 5.15 -13.79
N SER A 82 19.35 5.96 -13.06
CA SER A 82 20.22 5.50 -11.97
C SER A 82 19.69 5.94 -10.60
N GLN A 83 19.61 4.98 -9.67
CA GLN A 83 19.22 5.25 -8.28
C GLN A 83 20.43 5.71 -7.47
N ARG A 84 20.59 7.03 -7.31
CA ARG A 84 21.67 7.64 -6.52
C ARG A 84 21.10 8.38 -5.31
N PRO A 85 21.12 7.76 -4.11
CA PRO A 85 20.57 8.38 -2.90
C PRO A 85 21.22 9.71 -2.49
N THR A 86 22.45 9.95 -2.92
CA THR A 86 23.19 11.19 -2.63
C THR A 86 22.75 12.40 -3.45
N LEU A 87 21.96 12.21 -4.52
CA LEU A 87 21.50 13.31 -5.35
C LEU A 87 20.18 13.92 -4.83
N PRO A 88 19.97 15.24 -4.97
CA PRO A 88 18.76 15.92 -4.46
C PRO A 88 17.43 15.35 -4.99
N ILE A 89 17.43 14.78 -6.20
CA ILE A 89 16.23 14.14 -6.78
C ILE A 89 15.74 12.96 -5.93
N TRP A 90 16.64 12.31 -5.18
CA TRP A 90 16.27 11.24 -4.26
C TRP A 90 15.37 11.74 -3.12
N GLY A 91 15.61 12.96 -2.65
CA GLY A 91 14.79 13.62 -1.65
C GLY A 91 13.40 14.02 -2.15
N LEU A 92 13.21 14.16 -3.47
CA LEU A 92 11.89 14.42 -4.07
C LEU A 92 10.98 13.18 -4.08
N MET A 93 11.57 11.98 -4.05
CA MET A 93 10.80 10.75 -3.98
C MET A 93 10.17 10.60 -2.60
N MET A 94 8.84 10.61 -2.55
CA MET A 94 8.06 10.27 -1.36
C MET A 94 8.27 8.80 -0.97
N LYS A 95 8.55 8.57 0.31
CA LYS A 95 8.79 7.25 0.91
C LYS A 95 7.90 7.00 2.14
N ASN A 96 6.86 7.83 2.26
CA ASN A 96 5.88 7.87 3.34
C ASN A 96 4.49 7.40 2.85
N VAL A 97 4.42 6.76 1.69
CA VAL A 97 3.19 6.26 1.08
C VAL A 97 3.26 4.75 0.96
N TYR A 98 2.28 4.04 1.54
CA TYR A 98 2.27 2.59 1.63
C TYR A 98 0.98 2.03 1.04
N THR A 99 1.11 0.99 0.22
CA THR A 99 -0.01 0.26 -0.36
C THR A 99 -0.62 -0.68 0.68
N LEU A 100 -1.95 -0.80 0.69
CA LEU A 100 -2.69 -1.83 1.42
C LEU A 100 -2.95 -3.09 0.58
N ASP A 101 -2.51 -3.08 -0.69
CA ASP A 101 -2.72 -4.14 -1.67
C ASP A 101 -4.21 -4.49 -1.89
N LEU A 102 -5.07 -3.48 -1.69
CA LEU A 102 -6.50 -3.53 -1.95
C LEU A 102 -6.80 -2.80 -3.26
N PHE A 103 -7.35 -3.54 -4.23
CA PHE A 103 -7.73 -3.01 -5.53
C PHE A 103 -9.23 -2.66 -5.57
N GLY A 104 -9.62 -1.61 -6.29
CA GLY A 104 -11.03 -1.23 -6.47
C GLY A 104 -11.59 -0.23 -5.45
N GLY A 105 -10.71 0.47 -4.73
CA GLY A 105 -11.08 1.50 -3.76
C GLY A 105 -11.43 0.94 -2.38
N ILE A 106 -11.27 1.79 -1.36
CA ILE A 106 -11.53 1.46 0.06
C ILE A 106 -12.63 2.38 0.60
N GLN A 107 -13.54 1.80 1.38
CA GLN A 107 -14.60 2.50 2.10
C GLN A 107 -14.12 2.99 3.47
N ARG A 108 -14.66 4.13 3.92
CA ARG A 108 -14.34 4.70 5.23
C ARG A 108 -14.97 3.87 6.35
N GLU A 109 -16.15 3.31 6.09
CA GLU A 109 -16.93 2.54 7.04
C GLU A 109 -16.15 1.32 7.54
N ASP A 110 -16.09 1.17 8.86
CA ASP A 110 -15.34 0.11 9.55
C ASP A 110 -13.84 0.02 9.22
N PHE A 111 -13.28 1.05 8.58
CA PHE A 111 -11.84 1.14 8.38
C PHE A 111 -11.14 1.30 9.73
N LYS A 112 -10.18 0.42 10.00
CA LYS A 112 -9.30 0.52 11.17
C LYS A 112 -7.88 0.26 10.72
N LEU A 113 -6.96 1.13 11.10
CA LEU A 113 -5.54 0.96 10.87
C LEU A 113 -4.79 1.28 12.15
N ASN A 114 -3.79 0.46 12.47
CA ASN A 114 -2.81 0.75 13.50
C ASN A 114 -1.41 0.64 12.88
N VAL A 115 -0.51 1.47 13.39
CA VAL A 115 0.93 1.31 13.20
C VAL A 115 1.48 0.68 14.48
N LEU A 116 2.24 -0.39 14.33
CA LEU A 116 2.75 -1.22 15.40
C LEU A 116 4.27 -1.29 15.31
N TYR A 117 4.91 -1.50 16.44
CA TYR A 117 6.33 -1.84 16.54
C TYR A 117 6.46 -3.29 16.99
N GLU A 118 7.25 -4.07 16.26
CA GLU A 118 7.62 -5.44 16.61
C GLU A 118 8.80 -5.42 17.59
N GLU A 119 8.51 -5.58 18.87
CA GLU A 119 9.54 -5.69 19.89
C GLU A 119 10.13 -7.11 19.90
N PRO A 120 11.47 -7.25 19.90
CA PRO A 120 12.09 -8.56 19.93
C PRO A 120 11.69 -9.29 21.21
N SER A 121 11.10 -10.47 21.06
CA SER A 121 10.55 -11.30 22.15
C SER A 121 9.35 -10.71 22.91
N GLY A 122 8.92 -9.49 22.57
CA GLY A 122 7.78 -8.81 23.20
C GLY A 122 6.53 -8.71 22.32
N GLY A 123 6.66 -9.05 21.03
CA GLY A 123 5.55 -9.06 20.08
C GLY A 123 5.18 -7.67 19.56
N LEU A 124 3.98 -7.56 18.99
CA LEU A 124 3.50 -6.32 18.38
C LEU A 124 2.96 -5.36 19.46
N LYS A 125 3.52 -4.16 19.51
CA LYS A 125 3.11 -3.07 20.41
C LYS A 125 2.58 -1.88 19.64
N ARG A 126 1.56 -1.20 20.19
CA ARG A 126 1.02 0.05 19.62
C ARG A 126 1.87 1.28 19.95
N TYR A 127 2.84 1.15 20.84
CA TYR A 127 3.71 2.21 21.32
C TYR A 127 5.17 1.75 21.23
N LEU A 128 6.10 2.69 21.32
CA LEU A 128 7.53 2.40 21.36
C LEU A 128 7.98 2.12 22.81
N PRO A 129 8.72 1.01 23.07
CA PRO A 129 9.12 0.64 24.43
C PRO A 129 9.99 1.68 25.15
N GLU A 130 10.92 2.31 24.43
CA GLU A 130 11.81 3.34 24.95
C GLU A 130 11.66 4.60 24.06
N THR A 131 11.35 5.75 24.67
CA THR A 131 11.17 7.05 23.97
C THR A 131 11.55 8.22 24.88
N ALA A 132 11.46 9.45 24.39
CA ALA A 132 11.50 10.64 25.23
C ALA A 132 10.29 10.70 26.19
N PRO A 133 10.47 11.21 27.43
CA PRO A 133 9.40 11.25 28.45
C PRO A 133 8.10 11.94 28.00
N THR A 134 8.18 12.86 27.04
CA THR A 134 7.03 13.60 26.51
C THR A 134 6.05 12.76 25.69
N VAL A 135 6.50 11.60 25.17
CA VAL A 135 5.71 10.71 24.32
C VAL A 135 5.66 9.27 24.84
N GLU A 136 6.11 9.05 26.08
CA GLU A 136 6.15 7.72 26.69
C GLU A 136 4.73 7.12 26.77
N GLY A 137 4.61 5.87 26.32
CA GLY A 137 3.33 5.14 26.29
C GLY A 137 2.32 5.65 25.24
N GLN A 138 2.66 6.67 24.44
CA GLN A 138 1.75 7.16 23.40
C GLN A 138 1.65 6.17 22.22
N PRO A 139 0.46 5.98 21.65
CA PRO A 139 0.30 5.21 20.43
C PRO A 139 1.11 5.78 19.26
N LEU A 140 1.66 4.92 18.41
CA LEU A 140 2.40 5.29 17.21
C LEU A 140 1.56 6.12 16.24
N LEU A 141 0.25 5.88 16.15
CA LEU A 141 -0.65 6.72 15.36
C LEU A 141 -0.53 8.19 15.77
N ARG A 142 -0.53 8.46 17.08
CA ARG A 142 -0.40 9.82 17.62
C ARG A 142 1.00 10.39 17.41
N ILE A 143 2.05 9.61 17.70
CA ILE A 143 3.45 10.03 17.50
C ILE A 143 3.69 10.41 16.02
N LEU A 144 3.13 9.64 15.09
CA LEU A 144 3.30 9.82 13.65
C LEU A 144 2.27 10.75 13.01
N ASN A 145 1.51 11.49 13.83
CA ASN A 145 0.51 12.48 13.39
C ASN A 145 -0.64 11.90 12.56
N LEU A 146 -0.93 10.61 12.68
CA LEU A 146 -2.05 9.91 12.05
C LEU A 146 -3.34 9.89 12.90
N ASP A 147 -3.27 10.37 14.14
CA ASP A 147 -4.39 10.51 15.08
C ASP A 147 -4.28 11.88 15.75
N ARG A 148 -4.90 12.87 15.11
CA ARG A 148 -4.94 14.29 15.51
C ARG A 148 -6.36 14.79 15.63
N LEU A 149 -7.31 14.11 15.01
CA LEU A 149 -8.70 14.53 14.92
C LEU A 149 -9.61 13.49 15.59
N ASN A 150 -10.82 13.92 15.95
CA ASN A 150 -11.86 13.00 16.38
C ASN A 150 -12.79 12.64 15.19
N ASN A 151 -13.80 11.81 15.45
CA ASN A 151 -14.83 11.46 14.46
C ASN A 151 -15.59 12.64 13.81
N ARG A 152 -15.54 13.86 14.39
CA ARG A 152 -16.12 15.09 13.83
C ARG A 152 -15.10 15.94 13.07
N ASN A 153 -13.86 15.47 12.95
CA ASN A 153 -12.71 16.18 12.41
C ASN A 153 -12.26 17.39 13.26
N ASP A 154 -12.66 17.48 14.54
CA ASP A 154 -12.15 18.49 15.46
C ASP A 154 -10.74 18.10 15.94
N PRO A 155 -9.85 19.04 16.26
CA PRO A 155 -8.44 18.79 16.62
C PRO A 155 -8.29 18.16 18.02
N GLN A 156 -8.74 16.92 18.16
CA GLN A 156 -8.69 16.13 19.38
C GLN A 156 -8.43 14.66 19.02
N PRO A 157 -7.25 14.09 19.34
CA PRO A 157 -6.95 12.69 19.10
C PRO A 157 -7.93 11.76 19.84
N ASP A 158 -8.40 10.70 19.18
CA ASP A 158 -9.32 9.71 19.74
C ASP A 158 -8.79 8.26 19.71
N GLY A 159 -7.53 8.07 19.28
CA GLY A 159 -6.88 6.76 19.21
C GLY A 159 -7.20 5.98 17.94
N VAL A 160 -7.92 6.59 17.00
CA VAL A 160 -8.27 6.02 15.69
C VAL A 160 -7.48 6.73 14.60
N PHE A 161 -7.22 6.03 13.50
CA PHE A 161 -6.60 6.65 12.33
C PHE A 161 -7.50 7.72 11.73
N ASP A 162 -6.96 8.92 11.50
CA ASP A 162 -7.64 10.03 10.84
C ASP A 162 -7.85 9.70 9.36
N TRP A 163 -9.09 9.41 8.94
CA TRP A 163 -9.43 9.28 7.53
C TRP A 163 -9.61 10.65 6.87
N ILE A 164 -8.55 11.15 6.21
CA ILE A 164 -8.56 12.41 5.47
C ILE A 164 -8.10 12.13 4.04
N GLU A 165 -9.06 12.12 3.13
CA GLU A 165 -8.80 11.82 1.72
C GLU A 165 -7.83 12.81 1.09
N GLY A 166 -6.82 12.30 0.40
CA GLY A 166 -5.76 13.09 -0.20
C GLY A 166 -4.59 13.42 0.74
N PHE A 167 -4.76 13.26 2.06
CA PHE A 167 -3.76 13.66 3.06
C PHE A 167 -3.20 12.47 3.86
N THR A 168 -4.08 11.63 4.41
CA THR A 168 -3.70 10.43 5.16
C THR A 168 -4.03 9.14 4.40
N ILE A 169 -4.96 9.21 3.46
CA ILE A 169 -5.36 8.07 2.62
C ILE A 169 -5.70 8.49 1.20
N LEU A 170 -5.35 7.63 0.24
CA LEU A 170 -5.80 7.69 -1.16
C LEU A 170 -6.72 6.49 -1.39
N PRO A 171 -8.03 6.61 -1.10
CA PRO A 171 -8.92 5.47 -1.00
C PRO A 171 -9.04 4.71 -2.32
N GLN A 172 -9.14 5.42 -3.44
CA GLN A 172 -9.23 4.84 -4.79
C GLN A 172 -8.00 3.98 -5.16
N GLN A 173 -6.82 4.34 -4.65
CA GLN A 173 -5.57 3.64 -4.91
C GLN A 173 -5.20 2.63 -3.80
N GLY A 174 -5.98 2.58 -2.72
CA GLY A 174 -5.69 1.75 -1.56
C GLY A 174 -4.37 2.09 -0.88
N ARG A 175 -3.98 3.37 -0.82
CA ARG A 175 -2.70 3.81 -0.24
C ARG A 175 -2.89 4.63 1.02
N ILE A 176 -2.06 4.37 2.04
CA ILE A 176 -1.91 5.18 3.23
C ILE A 176 -0.77 6.17 3.02
N VAL A 177 -0.97 7.40 3.46
CA VAL A 177 -0.01 8.50 3.39
C VAL A 177 0.28 8.95 4.82
N PHE A 178 1.54 8.88 5.24
CA PHE A 178 1.93 9.47 6.51
C PHE A 178 2.09 10.98 6.34
N PRO A 179 1.54 11.82 7.23
CA PRO A 179 1.61 13.29 7.14
C PRO A 179 2.97 13.86 7.58
N VAL A 180 4.04 13.08 7.39
CA VAL A 180 5.45 13.38 7.64
C VAL A 180 6.28 12.72 6.53
N LEU A 181 7.47 13.25 6.22
CA LEU A 181 8.28 12.80 5.09
C LEU A 181 8.99 11.47 5.37
N GLU A 182 9.47 11.30 6.59
CA GLU A 182 10.22 10.14 7.04
C GLU A 182 9.63 9.56 8.33
N PRO A 183 8.43 8.94 8.27
CA PRO A 183 7.71 8.46 9.46
C PRO A 183 8.50 7.49 10.34
N PHE A 184 9.50 6.80 9.80
CA PHE A 184 10.37 5.89 10.58
C PHE A 184 11.82 6.36 10.64
N GLY A 185 12.12 7.55 10.12
CA GLY A 185 13.46 8.12 9.98
C GLY A 185 13.60 9.40 10.78
N ARG A 186 14.03 10.49 10.14
CA ARG A 186 14.28 11.78 10.79
C ARG A 186 13.06 12.37 11.49
N ASP A 187 11.85 12.15 10.97
CA ASP A 187 10.65 12.65 11.65
C ASP A 187 10.38 11.89 12.94
N LEU A 188 10.58 10.56 12.97
CA LEU A 188 10.45 9.80 14.21
C LEU A 188 11.50 10.20 15.24
N ASP A 189 12.75 10.45 14.82
CA ASP A 189 13.80 10.95 15.71
C ASP A 189 13.36 12.25 16.40
N ARG A 190 12.85 13.21 15.61
CA ARG A 190 12.35 14.49 16.11
C ARG A 190 11.13 14.35 17.01
N LEU A 191 10.19 13.46 16.65
CA LEU A 191 8.89 13.34 17.34
C LEU A 191 8.98 12.49 18.61
N ALA A 192 9.84 11.47 18.65
CA ALA A 192 9.88 10.50 19.75
C ALA A 192 11.22 10.41 20.49
N TYR A 193 12.32 10.91 19.93
CA TYR A 193 13.67 10.75 20.49
C TYR A 193 14.44 12.08 20.63
N ASN A 194 13.72 13.21 20.63
CA ASN A 194 14.35 14.51 20.86
C ASN A 194 15.06 14.55 22.22
N GLY A 195 16.31 15.01 22.22
CA GLY A 195 17.16 15.05 23.41
C GLY A 195 17.63 13.68 23.93
N GLN A 196 17.34 12.58 23.25
CA GLN A 196 17.75 11.23 23.67
C GLN A 196 19.16 10.87 23.18
N ALA A 197 19.81 9.93 23.87
CA ALA A 197 21.15 9.46 23.51
C ALA A 197 21.17 8.73 22.14
N THR A 198 22.25 8.90 21.38
CA THR A 198 22.42 8.28 20.06
C THR A 198 22.29 6.75 20.10
N ALA A 199 22.78 6.11 21.17
CA ALA A 199 22.67 4.66 21.36
C ALA A 199 21.21 4.19 21.42
N LEU A 200 20.31 5.00 22.00
CA LEU A 200 18.88 4.70 22.02
C LEU A 200 18.28 4.85 20.62
N LYS A 201 18.59 5.95 19.92
CA LYS A 201 18.11 6.23 18.57
C LYS A 201 18.47 5.11 17.58
N GLN A 202 19.68 4.57 17.66
CA GLN A 202 20.16 3.48 16.79
C GLN A 202 19.36 2.17 16.89
N LYS A 203 18.61 1.97 17.98
CA LYS A 203 17.74 0.80 18.14
C LYS A 203 16.42 0.91 17.35
N TYR A 204 15.92 2.12 17.14
CA TYR A 204 14.54 2.35 16.68
C TYR A 204 14.43 3.11 15.35
N ILE A 205 15.37 4.02 15.06
CA ILE A 205 15.27 4.89 13.88
C ILE A 205 15.82 4.19 12.63
N TYR A 206 15.02 4.16 11.59
CA TYR A 206 15.29 3.47 10.35
C TYR A 206 15.72 4.44 9.23
N TYR A 207 16.88 5.10 9.40
CA TYR A 207 17.41 6.05 8.42
C TYR A 207 17.66 5.43 7.04
N GLN A 208 18.11 4.18 7.00
CA GLN A 208 18.45 3.48 5.75
C GLN A 208 17.24 3.33 4.82
N LEU A 209 16.03 3.30 5.36
CA LEU A 209 14.80 3.29 4.54
C LEU A 209 14.69 4.52 3.64
N TYR A 210 15.25 5.66 4.07
CA TYR A 210 15.16 6.94 3.37
C TYR A 210 16.45 7.33 2.65
N ASP A 211 17.60 6.96 3.21
CA ASP A 211 18.93 7.36 2.71
C ASP A 211 19.60 6.30 1.82
N SER A 212 18.99 5.13 1.60
CA SER A 212 19.53 4.05 0.77
C SER A 212 18.47 3.43 -0.14
N ILE A 213 18.91 2.63 -1.12
CA ILE A 213 17.97 1.87 -1.96
C ILE A 213 17.26 0.78 -1.15
N LYS A 214 16.03 0.43 -1.56
CA LYS A 214 15.17 -0.54 -0.87
C LYS A 214 15.90 -1.87 -0.56
N ALA A 215 16.68 -2.38 -1.51
CA ALA A 215 17.42 -3.63 -1.35
C ALA A 215 18.46 -3.57 -0.22
N ILE A 216 19.13 -2.43 -0.04
CA ILE A 216 20.08 -2.23 1.06
C ILE A 216 19.32 -2.08 2.37
N ALA A 217 18.30 -1.23 2.41
CA ALA A 217 17.49 -0.99 3.60
C ALA A 217 16.94 -2.30 4.19
N GLN A 218 16.45 -3.22 3.35
CA GLN A 218 15.89 -4.50 3.77
C GLN A 218 16.85 -5.40 4.55
N THR A 219 18.17 -5.21 4.40
CA THR A 219 19.18 -5.97 5.16
C THR A 219 19.28 -5.56 6.63
N TYR A 220 18.74 -4.38 7.00
CA TYR A 220 18.74 -3.84 8.37
C TYR A 220 17.52 -4.32 9.18
N ALA A 221 17.45 -5.64 9.40
CA ALA A 221 16.35 -6.30 10.12
C ALA A 221 16.22 -5.86 11.60
N ASN A 222 17.25 -5.26 12.18
CA ASN A 222 17.24 -4.72 13.54
C ASN A 222 16.32 -3.49 13.69
N VAL A 223 16.14 -2.69 12.64
CA VAL A 223 15.30 -1.48 12.65
C VAL A 223 14.07 -1.60 11.73
N ASN A 224 14.05 -2.58 10.83
CA ASN A 224 12.88 -2.91 10.02
C ASN A 224 11.81 -3.64 10.83
N ARG A 225 11.13 -2.92 11.73
CA ARG A 225 10.22 -3.49 12.76
C ARG A 225 8.89 -2.76 12.89
N PHE A 226 8.57 -1.91 11.93
CA PHE A 226 7.30 -1.20 11.89
C PHE A 226 6.31 -1.96 11.02
N VAL A 227 5.14 -2.27 11.58
CA VAL A 227 4.10 -3.06 10.92
C VAL A 227 2.81 -2.27 10.91
N MET A 228 2.15 -2.20 9.75
CA MET A 228 0.79 -1.69 9.66
C MET A 228 -0.18 -2.87 9.73
N GLN A 229 -1.17 -2.78 10.61
CA GLN A 229 -2.20 -3.80 10.75
C GLN A 229 -3.56 -3.14 10.86
N GLY A 230 -4.53 -3.68 10.14
CA GLY A 230 -5.85 -3.09 10.07
C GLY A 230 -6.88 -3.97 9.42
N GLN A 231 -8.09 -3.42 9.33
CA GLN A 231 -9.22 -3.96 8.58
C GLN A 231 -9.75 -2.84 7.68
N ALA A 232 -10.12 -3.22 6.47
CA ALA A 232 -10.65 -2.31 5.46
C ALA A 232 -11.67 -3.05 4.63
N LYS A 233 -12.67 -2.32 4.12
CA LYS A 233 -13.68 -2.84 3.20
C LYS A 233 -13.43 -2.24 1.81
N GLY A 234 -13.40 -3.09 0.80
CA GLY A 234 -13.35 -2.63 -0.60
C GLY A 234 -14.68 -2.01 -1.02
N THR A 235 -14.67 -1.20 -2.08
CA THR A 235 -15.90 -0.59 -2.62
C THR A 235 -16.81 -1.58 -3.37
N GLY A 236 -16.33 -2.80 -3.63
CA GLY A 236 -17.08 -3.86 -4.32
C GLY A 236 -18.20 -4.43 -3.45
N GLY A 237 -19.40 -3.83 -3.52
CA GLY A 237 -20.51 -4.12 -2.62
C GLY A 237 -20.92 -5.61 -2.50
N SER A 238 -20.81 -6.38 -3.59
CA SER A 238 -21.18 -7.82 -3.60
C SER A 238 -20.10 -8.73 -4.14
N GLU A 239 -18.95 -8.21 -4.56
CA GLU A 239 -17.93 -8.96 -5.30
C GLU A 239 -16.60 -8.96 -4.56
N ILE A 240 -16.10 -10.16 -4.27
CA ILE A 240 -14.87 -10.42 -3.54
C ILE A 240 -13.83 -10.89 -4.56
N PHE A 241 -12.76 -10.13 -4.75
CA PHE A 241 -11.63 -10.53 -5.59
C PHE A 241 -10.66 -11.41 -4.81
N LEU A 242 -10.34 -12.59 -5.34
CA LEU A 242 -9.47 -13.59 -4.72
C LEU A 242 -7.98 -13.37 -5.06
N ASN A 243 -7.68 -12.31 -5.81
CA ASN A 243 -6.32 -11.92 -6.22
C ASN A 243 -5.51 -13.07 -6.87
N THR A 244 -6.19 -13.96 -7.58
CA THR A 244 -5.59 -15.03 -8.37
C THR A 244 -6.45 -15.26 -9.62
N PHE A 245 -5.87 -15.84 -10.66
CA PHE A 245 -6.57 -16.17 -11.90
C PHE A 245 -6.60 -17.69 -12.09
N ASN A 246 -7.58 -18.18 -12.84
CA ASN A 246 -7.70 -19.60 -13.21
C ASN A 246 -7.78 -20.54 -11.99
N ILE A 247 -8.75 -20.31 -11.12
CA ILE A 247 -8.98 -21.14 -9.94
C ILE A 247 -9.55 -22.51 -10.37
N PRO A 248 -9.06 -23.64 -9.84
CA PRO A 248 -9.66 -24.94 -10.10
C PRO A 248 -11.14 -24.98 -9.72
N ARG A 249 -11.98 -25.46 -10.63
CA ARG A 249 -13.43 -25.55 -10.40
C ARG A 249 -13.73 -26.47 -9.21
N GLY A 250 -14.63 -26.05 -8.33
CA GLY A 250 -15.03 -26.80 -7.13
C GLY A 250 -14.03 -26.74 -5.97
N SER A 251 -12.89 -26.04 -6.10
CA SER A 251 -11.95 -25.83 -4.99
C SER A 251 -12.39 -24.71 -4.04
N VAL A 252 -13.30 -23.84 -4.49
CA VAL A 252 -13.74 -22.67 -3.73
C VAL A 252 -14.86 -23.07 -2.76
N THR A 253 -14.64 -22.79 -1.50
CA THR A 253 -15.64 -22.90 -0.43
C THR A 253 -15.89 -21.52 0.16
N VAL A 254 -17.16 -21.15 0.26
CA VAL A 254 -17.58 -19.86 0.83
C VAL A 254 -18.43 -20.12 2.06
N SER A 255 -18.11 -19.46 3.17
CA SER A 255 -18.88 -19.54 4.40
C SER A 255 -19.19 -18.14 4.94
N ALA A 256 -20.33 -17.99 5.61
CA ALA A 256 -20.71 -16.77 6.32
C ALA A 256 -21.26 -17.16 7.69
N GLY A 257 -20.73 -16.57 8.76
CA GLY A 257 -21.20 -16.84 10.12
C GLY A 257 -21.10 -18.32 10.54
N GLY A 258 -20.15 -19.06 9.94
CA GLY A 258 -19.98 -20.50 10.17
C GLY A 258 -20.87 -21.41 9.30
N GLN A 259 -21.81 -20.86 8.53
CA GLN A 259 -22.61 -21.63 7.58
C GLN A 259 -21.93 -21.68 6.21
N LEU A 260 -21.78 -22.88 5.64
CA LEU A 260 -21.34 -23.05 4.26
C LEU A 260 -22.44 -22.58 3.29
N LEU A 261 -22.08 -21.70 2.37
CA LEU A 261 -22.98 -21.16 1.36
C LEU A 261 -23.05 -22.07 0.14
N ARG A 262 -24.11 -21.94 -0.66
CA ARG A 262 -24.31 -22.76 -1.87
C ARG A 262 -23.96 -21.98 -3.14
N GLU A 263 -23.01 -22.50 -3.91
CA GLU A 263 -22.69 -21.98 -5.25
C GLU A 263 -23.92 -22.06 -6.17
N GLY A 264 -24.17 -20.99 -6.93
CA GLY A 264 -25.32 -20.83 -7.82
C GLY A 264 -26.59 -20.29 -7.14
N ALA A 265 -26.71 -20.41 -5.81
CA ALA A 265 -27.86 -19.89 -5.06
C ALA A 265 -27.49 -18.69 -4.18
N ASP A 266 -26.49 -18.85 -3.32
CA ASP A 266 -26.05 -17.81 -2.38
C ASP A 266 -24.93 -16.94 -2.96
N TYR A 267 -24.12 -17.50 -3.85
CA TYR A 267 -23.03 -16.81 -4.54
C TYR A 267 -22.73 -17.45 -5.90
N VAL A 268 -22.02 -16.73 -6.77
CA VAL A 268 -21.46 -17.25 -8.03
C VAL A 268 -19.97 -16.93 -8.10
N ILE A 269 -19.21 -17.76 -8.81
CA ILE A 269 -17.76 -17.62 -8.94
C ILE A 269 -17.42 -17.39 -10.41
N ASP A 270 -16.60 -16.38 -10.68
CA ASP A 270 -15.83 -16.31 -11.92
C ASP A 270 -14.47 -16.98 -11.69
N TYR A 271 -14.35 -18.23 -12.13
CA TYR A 271 -13.12 -19.02 -11.97
C TYR A 271 -11.95 -18.50 -12.82
N ASN A 272 -12.25 -17.76 -13.90
CA ASN A 272 -11.21 -17.22 -14.78
C ASN A 272 -10.61 -15.96 -14.17
N LEU A 273 -11.48 -15.03 -13.74
CA LEU A 273 -11.10 -13.76 -13.12
C LEU A 273 -10.77 -13.88 -11.63
N GLY A 274 -11.13 -15.00 -11.00
CA GLY A 274 -10.95 -15.25 -9.57
C GLY A 274 -11.75 -14.29 -8.71
N SER A 275 -13.03 -14.10 -9.02
CA SER A 275 -13.95 -13.30 -8.21
C SER A 275 -15.14 -14.12 -7.71
N VAL A 276 -15.65 -13.78 -6.53
CA VAL A 276 -16.84 -14.37 -5.92
C VAL A 276 -17.88 -13.29 -5.74
N LYS A 277 -19.02 -13.42 -6.40
CA LYS A 277 -20.16 -12.52 -6.26
C LYS A 277 -21.22 -13.12 -5.36
N ILE A 278 -21.48 -12.48 -4.22
CA ILE A 278 -22.55 -12.87 -3.30
C ILE A 278 -23.90 -12.43 -3.86
N LEU A 279 -24.82 -13.38 -4.01
CA LEU A 279 -26.19 -13.16 -4.49
C LEU A 279 -27.16 -12.91 -3.33
N ASN A 280 -26.92 -13.58 -2.18
CA ASN A 280 -27.80 -13.54 -1.03
C ASN A 280 -27.74 -12.17 -0.31
N GLN A 281 -28.80 -11.37 -0.48
CA GLN A 281 -28.93 -10.03 0.09
C GLN A 281 -29.01 -10.02 1.62
N GLY A 282 -29.49 -11.10 2.23
CA GLY A 282 -29.51 -11.25 3.69
C GLY A 282 -28.10 -11.27 4.26
N ILE A 283 -27.17 -11.93 3.59
CA ILE A 283 -25.76 -11.97 4.00
C ILE A 283 -25.11 -10.60 3.83
N LEU A 284 -25.33 -9.95 2.68
CA LEU A 284 -24.78 -8.63 2.39
C LEU A 284 -25.24 -7.54 3.38
N SER A 285 -26.52 -7.56 3.76
CA SER A 285 -27.09 -6.57 4.70
C SER A 285 -26.79 -6.88 6.18
N SER A 286 -26.50 -8.15 6.52
CA SER A 286 -26.23 -8.56 7.91
C SER A 286 -24.87 -8.12 8.45
N GLY A 287 -23.93 -7.73 7.58
CA GLY A 287 -22.56 -7.41 7.97
C GLY A 287 -21.75 -8.60 8.49
N ILE A 288 -22.27 -9.82 8.35
CA ILE A 288 -21.58 -11.05 8.76
C ILE A 288 -20.33 -11.25 7.89
N PRO A 289 -19.15 -11.49 8.48
CA PRO A 289 -17.94 -11.77 7.72
C PRO A 289 -18.13 -12.98 6.79
N VAL A 290 -17.80 -12.80 5.52
CA VAL A 290 -17.77 -13.86 4.51
C VAL A 290 -16.34 -14.33 4.35
N GLN A 291 -16.11 -15.62 4.53
CA GLN A 291 -14.80 -16.23 4.37
C GLN A 291 -14.79 -17.14 3.16
N VAL A 292 -13.82 -16.91 2.27
CA VAL A 292 -13.60 -17.70 1.07
C VAL A 292 -12.29 -18.47 1.23
N SER A 293 -12.32 -19.76 0.95
CA SER A 293 -11.14 -20.63 0.91
C SER A 293 -11.10 -21.34 -0.45
N PHE A 294 -9.93 -21.40 -1.07
CA PHE A 294 -9.78 -21.97 -2.41
C PHE A 294 -8.38 -22.53 -2.61
N GLU A 295 -8.23 -23.45 -3.56
CA GLU A 295 -6.92 -23.95 -3.97
C GLU A 295 -6.32 -23.01 -5.03
N ASN A 296 -5.04 -22.67 -4.87
CA ASN A 296 -4.33 -21.84 -5.84
C ASN A 296 -3.17 -22.64 -6.46
N ASN A 297 -3.26 -22.91 -7.76
CA ASN A 297 -2.25 -23.65 -8.50
C ASN A 297 -1.15 -22.76 -9.10
N ALA A 298 -1.19 -21.43 -8.89
CA ALA A 298 -0.26 -20.46 -9.48
C ALA A 298 1.13 -20.38 -8.78
N GLY A 299 1.69 -21.51 -8.34
CA GLY A 299 2.98 -21.57 -7.65
C GLY A 299 4.18 -21.70 -8.61
N PHE A 300 4.86 -20.60 -8.92
CA PHE A 300 6.19 -20.63 -9.52
C PHE A 300 7.21 -21.09 -8.45
N GLY A 301 7.77 -22.30 -8.62
CA GLY A 301 8.68 -22.93 -7.67
C GLY A 301 8.02 -24.04 -6.84
N LEU A 302 7.69 -25.16 -7.49
CA LEU A 302 7.14 -26.32 -6.81
C LEU A 302 8.23 -27.02 -5.99
N GLN A 303 8.10 -26.98 -4.66
CA GLN A 303 8.62 -28.04 -3.82
C GLN A 303 7.60 -29.19 -3.89
N GLN A 304 8.00 -30.36 -4.37
CA GLN A 304 7.10 -31.52 -4.47
C GLN A 304 6.62 -31.90 -3.07
N ARG A 305 5.39 -31.51 -2.72
CA ARG A 305 4.69 -32.00 -1.53
C ARG A 305 3.91 -33.23 -1.93
N GLY A 306 4.40 -34.40 -1.55
CA GLY A 306 3.64 -35.64 -1.68
C GLY A 306 2.58 -35.71 -0.59
N PHE A 307 1.31 -35.87 -0.98
CA PHE A 307 0.23 -36.21 -0.05
C PHE A 307 -0.04 -37.71 -0.19
N THR A 308 0.14 -38.46 0.89
CA THR A 308 -0.14 -39.89 0.93
C THR A 308 -1.28 -40.12 1.92
N GLY A 309 -2.49 -40.25 1.40
CA GLY A 309 -3.65 -40.59 2.20
C GLY A 309 -4.09 -42.04 2.01
N LEU A 310 -4.71 -42.62 3.03
CA LEU A 310 -5.41 -43.90 2.99
C LEU A 310 -6.89 -43.66 3.26
N ARG A 311 -7.75 -44.10 2.34
CA ARG A 311 -9.20 -44.14 2.52
C ARG A 311 -9.70 -45.58 2.49
N LEU A 312 -10.42 -45.98 3.53
CA LEU A 312 -11.10 -47.26 3.65
C LEU A 312 -12.59 -47.00 3.84
N ASP A 313 -13.41 -47.48 2.91
CA ASP A 313 -14.87 -47.44 3.03
C ASP A 313 -15.39 -48.87 3.25
N TYR A 314 -16.07 -49.11 4.36
CA TYR A 314 -16.72 -50.37 4.70
C TYR A 314 -18.24 -50.21 4.69
N LEU A 315 -18.90 -50.88 3.75
CA LEU A 315 -20.36 -50.93 3.66
C LEU A 315 -20.90 -52.07 4.54
N ALA A 316 -21.28 -51.75 5.77
CA ALA A 316 -21.79 -52.74 6.72
C ALA A 316 -23.18 -53.30 6.30
N ASN A 317 -24.04 -52.48 5.71
CA ASN A 317 -25.30 -52.91 5.06
C ASN A 317 -25.84 -51.81 4.12
N LYS A 318 -26.99 -52.07 3.46
CA LYS A 318 -27.64 -51.12 2.51
C LYS A 318 -27.99 -49.74 3.10
N LYS A 319 -27.92 -49.56 4.42
CA LYS A 319 -28.25 -48.32 5.14
C LYS A 319 -27.09 -47.80 6.01
N LEU A 320 -25.95 -48.48 6.07
CA LEU A 320 -24.83 -48.10 6.95
C LEU A 320 -23.49 -48.29 6.24
N ALA A 321 -22.76 -47.19 6.12
CA ALA A 321 -21.39 -47.12 5.62
C ALA A 321 -20.48 -46.52 6.71
N LEU A 322 -19.30 -47.10 6.90
CA LEU A 322 -18.26 -46.61 7.79
C LEU A 322 -17.05 -46.24 6.93
N GLY A 323 -16.57 -45.00 7.06
CA GLY A 323 -15.38 -44.52 6.35
C GLY A 323 -14.26 -44.22 7.33
N PHE A 324 -13.04 -44.59 6.98
CA PHE A 324 -11.81 -44.16 7.63
C PHE A 324 -10.93 -43.46 6.59
N SER A 325 -10.53 -42.23 6.89
CA SER A 325 -9.64 -41.45 6.03
C SER A 325 -8.50 -40.88 6.86
N THR A 326 -7.28 -41.05 6.39
CA THR A 326 -6.08 -40.34 6.88
C THR A 326 -5.37 -39.72 5.69
N VAL A 327 -4.80 -38.53 5.86
CA VAL A 327 -4.07 -37.76 4.85
C VAL A 327 -2.74 -37.30 5.44
#